data_AF-A0A963C7J1-F1
#
_entry.id   AF-A0A963C7J1-F1
#
_cell.length_a   1.000
_cell.length_b   1.000
_cell.length_c   1.000
_cell.angle_alpha   90.00
_cell.angle_beta   90.00
_cell.angle_gamma   90.00
#
_symmetry.space_group_name_H-M   'P 1'
#
loop_
_entity.id
_entity.type
_entity.pdbx_description
1 polymer ?
#
loop_
_entity_poly.entity_id
_entity_poly.type
_entity_poly.pdbx_seq_one_letter_code
_entity_poly.pdbx_strand_id
1 'polypeptide(L)'
;IRYWNHYVAVVEMGGHGRFVEPRLNLDVQNGSNDRVTDKLAALQAYQLSLAAPAPPPGSFDAAAAARGAQLFGGKAGCAGCHAGPLLTDANRRLHPAADSMAEPEMPSYASRSATGQYRTTPLRALWQHPPYFHDGSAASLDAVVRRYDARLGLQLTDDEAGDLVAYLNSL
;
A
#
# COMPACT_ATOMS: atom_id res chain seq x y z
N ILE A 1 -13.66 0.61 -1.41
CA ILE A 1 -13.91 -0.34 -0.31
C ILE A 1 -15.23 -1.09 -0.52
N ARG A 2 -16.42 -0.43 -0.44
CA ARG A 2 -17.72 -1.12 -0.66
C ARG A 2 -17.82 -1.88 -1.98
N TYR A 3 -17.36 -1.28 -3.08
CA TYR A 3 -17.31 -1.94 -4.40
C TYR A 3 -16.57 -3.28 -4.35
N TRP A 4 -15.34 -3.30 -3.81
CA TRP A 4 -14.53 -4.53 -3.73
C TRP A 4 -15.10 -5.55 -2.76
N ASN A 5 -15.66 -5.11 -1.63
CA ASN A 5 -16.37 -6.03 -0.72
C ASN A 5 -17.55 -6.70 -1.44
N HIS A 6 -18.29 -5.94 -2.26
CA HIS A 6 -19.42 -6.47 -3.02
C HIS A 6 -18.96 -7.46 -4.10
N TYR A 7 -17.92 -7.09 -4.85
CA TYR A 7 -17.28 -7.97 -5.85
C TYR A 7 -16.86 -9.29 -5.21
N VAL A 8 -16.04 -9.26 -4.15
CA VAL A 8 -15.56 -10.48 -3.49
C VAL A 8 -16.72 -11.30 -2.93
N ALA A 9 -17.68 -10.66 -2.26
CA ALA A 9 -18.79 -11.36 -1.64
C ALA A 9 -19.65 -12.13 -2.65
N VAL A 10 -19.98 -11.52 -3.80
CA VAL A 10 -20.86 -12.15 -4.81
C VAL A 10 -20.07 -12.99 -5.80
N VAL A 11 -19.00 -12.45 -6.39
CA VAL A 11 -18.30 -13.06 -7.52
C VAL A 11 -17.34 -14.16 -7.06
N GLU A 12 -16.53 -13.89 -6.04
CA GLU A 12 -15.48 -14.82 -5.59
C GLU A 12 -16.00 -15.83 -4.55
N MET A 13 -16.86 -15.38 -3.62
CA MET A 13 -17.34 -16.18 -2.50
C MET A 13 -18.74 -16.79 -2.72
N GLY A 14 -19.43 -16.46 -3.82
CA GLY A 14 -20.75 -17.03 -4.13
C GLY A 14 -21.90 -16.57 -3.23
N GLY A 15 -21.74 -15.45 -2.52
CA GLY A 15 -22.77 -14.87 -1.67
C GLY A 15 -24.02 -14.50 -2.46
N HIS A 16 -25.21 -14.71 -1.88
CA HIS A 16 -26.48 -14.45 -2.55
C HIS A 16 -26.69 -12.94 -2.75
N GLY A 17 -26.77 -12.51 -4.00
CA GLY A 17 -26.78 -11.10 -4.39
C GLY A 17 -26.48 -10.93 -5.88
N ARG A 18 -26.40 -9.68 -6.35
CA ARG A 18 -26.06 -9.34 -7.74
C ARG A 18 -24.88 -8.37 -7.81
N PHE A 19 -23.91 -8.68 -8.65
CA PHE A 19 -22.82 -7.77 -8.96
C PHE A 19 -22.75 -7.54 -10.47
N VAL A 20 -22.73 -6.27 -10.88
CA VAL A 20 -22.64 -5.85 -12.28
C VAL A 20 -21.48 -4.89 -12.44
N GLU A 21 -20.52 -5.23 -13.31
CA GLU A 21 -19.41 -4.37 -13.70
C GLU A 21 -19.23 -4.42 -15.24
N PRO A 22 -19.82 -3.45 -15.97
CA PRO A 22 -19.77 -3.43 -17.43
C PRO A 22 -18.35 -3.33 -18.00
N ARG A 23 -17.42 -2.67 -17.29
CA ARG A 23 -16.03 -2.52 -17.76
C ARG A 23 -15.28 -3.85 -17.83
N LEU A 24 -15.75 -4.84 -17.09
CA LEU A 24 -15.20 -6.20 -17.07
C LEU A 24 -16.11 -7.20 -17.81
N ASN A 25 -17.19 -6.73 -18.44
CA ASN A 25 -18.25 -7.58 -19.00
C ASN A 25 -18.75 -8.63 -17.99
N LEU A 26 -18.97 -8.18 -16.75
CA LEU A 26 -19.30 -9.05 -15.62
C LEU A 26 -20.72 -8.75 -15.11
N ASP A 27 -21.58 -9.77 -15.10
CA ASP A 27 -22.92 -9.74 -14.48
C ASP A 27 -23.15 -11.09 -13.81
N VAL A 28 -23.10 -11.11 -12.47
CA VAL A 28 -23.21 -12.32 -11.66
C VAL A 28 -24.39 -12.18 -10.71
N GLN A 29 -25.28 -13.17 -10.72
CA GLN A 29 -26.42 -13.31 -9.82
C GLN A 29 -26.35 -14.67 -9.12
N ASN A 30 -26.31 -14.66 -7.79
CA ASN A 30 -26.42 -15.87 -6.98
C ASN A 30 -27.71 -15.84 -6.19
N GLY A 31 -28.56 -16.86 -6.38
CA GLY A 31 -29.86 -16.95 -5.72
C GLY A 31 -30.82 -15.81 -6.10
N SER A 32 -32.00 -15.79 -5.46
CA SER A 32 -33.04 -14.77 -5.67
C SER A 32 -33.22 -13.82 -4.48
N ASN A 33 -32.54 -14.09 -3.35
CA ASN A 33 -32.61 -13.30 -2.13
C ASN A 33 -31.27 -12.63 -1.83
N ASP A 34 -31.20 -11.31 -1.96
CA ASP A 34 -29.99 -10.56 -1.62
C ASP A 34 -29.69 -10.63 -0.12
N ARG A 35 -28.51 -11.14 0.22
CA ARG A 35 -27.98 -11.26 1.60
C ARG A 35 -26.65 -10.51 1.77
N VAL A 36 -26.22 -9.75 0.78
CA VAL A 36 -24.92 -9.07 0.74
C VAL A 36 -25.09 -7.57 0.91
N THR A 37 -26.02 -6.95 0.16
CA THR A 37 -26.08 -5.49 0.02
C THR A 37 -26.27 -4.76 1.36
N ASP A 38 -27.12 -5.30 2.25
CA ASP A 38 -27.40 -4.70 3.56
C ASP A 38 -26.19 -4.75 4.52
N LYS A 39 -25.20 -5.61 4.27
CA LYS A 39 -23.98 -5.73 5.09
C LYS A 39 -22.86 -4.80 4.64
N LEU A 40 -22.90 -4.33 3.39
CA LEU A 40 -21.80 -3.56 2.79
C LEU A 40 -21.52 -2.25 3.54
N ALA A 41 -22.56 -1.57 4.04
CA ALA A 41 -22.41 -0.33 4.77
C ALA A 41 -21.72 -0.52 6.13
N ALA A 42 -22.18 -1.49 6.90
CA ALA A 42 -21.61 -1.83 8.20
C ALA A 42 -20.17 -2.34 8.06
N LEU A 43 -19.90 -3.19 7.06
CA LEU A 43 -18.54 -3.69 6.80
C LEU A 43 -17.57 -2.56 6.41
N GLN A 44 -18.00 -1.61 5.57
CA GLN A 44 -17.15 -0.45 5.27
C GLN A 44 -16.90 0.39 6.51
N ALA A 45 -17.92 0.66 7.33
CA ALA A 45 -17.76 1.43 8.56
C ALA A 45 -16.77 0.75 9.51
N TYR A 46 -16.87 -0.57 9.68
CA TYR A 46 -15.92 -1.36 10.45
C TYR A 46 -14.50 -1.24 9.90
N GLN A 47 -14.28 -1.47 8.60
CA GLN A 47 -12.96 -1.36 7.99
C GLN A 47 -12.34 0.05 8.13
N LEU A 48 -13.16 1.11 8.04
CA LEU A 48 -12.71 2.49 8.23
C LEU A 48 -12.44 2.85 9.69
N SER A 49 -13.00 2.10 10.64
CA SER A 49 -12.74 2.28 12.08
C SER A 49 -11.46 1.60 12.56
N LEU A 50 -10.84 0.74 11.74
CA LEU A 50 -9.61 0.04 12.12
C LEU A 50 -8.44 1.05 12.17
N ALA A 51 -7.93 1.27 13.38
CA ALA A 51 -6.72 2.05 13.59
C ALA A 51 -5.49 1.23 13.16
N ALA A 52 -4.47 1.91 12.63
CA ALA A 52 -3.17 1.31 12.45
C ALA A 52 -2.58 1.01 13.85
N PRO A 53 -2.07 -0.21 14.11
CA PRO A 53 -1.45 -0.51 15.39
C PRO A 53 -0.15 0.26 15.55
N ALA A 54 0.15 0.64 16.80
CA ALA A 54 1.45 1.22 17.13
C ALA A 54 2.55 0.14 17.04
N PRO A 55 3.79 0.53 16.66
CA PRO A 55 4.92 -0.37 16.74
C PRO A 55 5.14 -0.88 18.17
N PRO A 56 5.56 -2.15 18.36
CA PRO A 56 5.81 -2.69 19.69
C PRO A 56 6.85 -1.84 20.46
N PRO A 57 6.68 -1.61 21.78
CA PRO A 57 7.65 -0.85 22.55
C PRO A 57 9.06 -1.44 22.44
N GLY A 58 10.04 -0.59 22.12
CA GLY A 58 11.44 -1.02 21.96
C GLY A 58 11.75 -1.73 20.64
N SER A 59 10.82 -1.82 19.68
CA SER A 59 11.07 -2.45 18.38
C SER A 59 11.90 -1.60 17.41
N PHE A 60 12.20 -0.35 17.75
CA PHE A 60 13.02 0.56 16.96
C PHE A 60 13.79 1.54 17.86
N ASP A 61 14.90 2.09 17.35
CA ASP A 61 15.63 3.18 18.00
C ASP A 61 14.92 4.51 17.70
N ALA A 62 14.41 5.18 18.74
CA ALA A 62 13.67 6.43 18.61
C ALA A 62 14.56 7.62 18.16
N ALA A 63 15.83 7.64 18.55
CA ALA A 63 16.76 8.70 18.11
C ALA A 63 17.10 8.53 16.63
N ALA A 64 17.32 7.28 16.20
CA ALA A 64 17.50 6.95 14.79
C ALA A 64 16.25 7.27 13.97
N ALA A 65 15.06 6.90 14.46
CA ALA A 65 13.79 7.22 13.80
C ALA A 65 13.56 8.73 13.64
N ALA A 66 13.96 9.54 14.62
CA ALA A 66 13.87 11.00 14.52
C ALA A 66 14.79 11.57 13.42
N ARG A 67 16.02 11.06 13.28
CA ARG A 67 16.93 11.42 12.17
C ARG A 67 16.39 10.92 10.83
N GLY A 68 15.86 9.70 10.80
CA GLY A 68 15.22 9.10 9.64
C GLY A 68 14.03 9.91 9.13
N ALA A 69 13.20 10.47 10.02
CA ALA A 69 12.10 11.34 9.63
C ALA A 69 12.59 12.61 8.90
N GLN A 70 13.73 13.18 9.32
CA GLN A 70 14.33 14.32 8.65
C GLN A 70 14.88 13.95 7.27
N LEU A 71 15.55 12.80 7.15
CA LEU A 71 16.01 12.27 5.86
C LEU A 71 14.84 12.01 4.91
N PHE A 72 13.76 11.40 5.42
CA PHE A 72 12.56 11.05 4.68
C PHE A 72 11.85 12.28 4.08
N GLY A 73 11.80 13.38 4.83
CA GLY A 73 11.24 14.65 4.38
C GLY A 73 12.21 15.53 3.57
N GLY A 74 13.52 15.23 3.63
CA GLY A 74 14.59 16.04 3.05
C GLY A 74 15.37 15.26 1.99
N LYS A 75 16.63 14.92 2.30
CA LYS A 75 17.60 14.32 1.36
C LYS A 75 17.04 13.14 0.57
N ALA A 76 16.31 12.23 1.22
CA ALA A 76 15.80 11.02 0.59
C ALA A 76 14.52 11.27 -0.24
N GLY A 77 13.86 12.43 -0.08
CA GLY A 77 12.72 12.85 -0.90
C GLY A 77 11.46 11.98 -0.80
N CYS A 78 11.41 11.02 0.13
CA CYS A 78 10.35 10.01 0.23
C CYS A 78 8.96 10.65 0.46
N ALA A 79 8.92 11.77 1.20
CA ALA A 79 7.70 12.54 1.44
C ALA A 79 7.08 13.15 0.17
N GLY A 80 7.78 13.15 -0.97
CA GLY A 80 7.24 13.61 -2.25
C GLY A 80 6.04 12.80 -2.74
N CYS A 81 5.96 11.52 -2.38
CA CYS A 81 4.79 10.66 -2.63
C CYS A 81 4.13 10.20 -1.33
N HIS A 82 4.92 9.96 -0.27
CA HIS A 82 4.42 9.49 1.03
C HIS A 82 4.14 10.66 1.98
N ALA A 83 3.14 11.48 1.64
CA ALA A 83 2.83 12.71 2.35
C ALA A 83 1.58 12.62 3.25
N GLY A 84 1.48 13.59 4.17
CA GLY A 84 0.28 13.84 4.96
C GLY A 84 -0.03 12.77 6.02
N PRO A 85 -1.21 12.82 6.66
CA PRO A 85 -1.51 11.97 7.81
C PRO A 85 -1.48 10.47 7.51
N LEU A 86 -1.75 10.08 6.26
CA LEU A 86 -1.76 8.68 5.82
C LEU A 86 -0.43 8.23 5.19
N LEU A 87 0.55 9.14 5.05
CA LEU A 87 1.82 8.89 4.36
C LEU A 87 1.63 8.31 2.95
N THR A 88 0.73 8.93 2.19
CA THR A 88 0.42 8.59 0.81
C THR A 88 -0.30 9.75 0.12
N ASP A 89 -0.04 9.91 -1.17
CA ASP A 89 -0.78 10.80 -2.07
C ASP A 89 -1.82 10.07 -2.93
N ALA A 90 -2.14 8.79 -2.64
CA ALA A 90 -3.00 7.93 -3.46
C ALA A 90 -4.42 8.47 -3.71
N ASN A 91 -4.91 9.39 -2.88
CA ASN A 91 -6.20 10.06 -3.08
C ASN A 91 -6.10 11.32 -3.98
N ARG A 92 -4.91 11.69 -4.42
CA ARG A 92 -4.62 12.89 -5.22
C ARG A 92 -4.10 12.54 -6.61
N ARG A 93 -3.25 11.51 -6.73
CA ARG A 93 -2.68 11.08 -8.00
C ARG A 93 -2.28 9.61 -8.01
N LEU A 94 -2.08 9.09 -9.21
CA LEU A 94 -1.40 7.84 -9.49
C LEU A 94 -0.03 8.14 -10.12
N HIS A 95 0.85 7.15 -10.13
CA HIS A 95 2.22 7.27 -10.62
C HIS A 95 2.48 6.28 -11.76
N PRO A 96 3.27 6.66 -12.79
CA PRO A 96 3.65 5.76 -13.87
C PRO A 96 4.38 4.52 -13.35
N ALA A 97 4.31 3.42 -14.12
CA ALA A 97 4.99 2.17 -13.78
C ALA A 97 6.49 2.35 -13.53
N ALA A 98 7.15 3.29 -14.23
CA ALA A 98 8.56 3.60 -14.07
C ALA A 98 8.95 4.04 -12.64
N ASP A 99 8.00 4.59 -11.88
CA ASP A 99 8.23 5.04 -10.49
C ASP A 99 8.17 3.89 -9.47
N SER A 100 7.66 2.72 -9.87
CA SER A 100 7.61 1.54 -9.02
C SER A 100 8.98 0.88 -8.91
N MET A 101 9.45 0.67 -7.69
CA MET A 101 10.71 -0.04 -7.41
C MET A 101 10.65 -1.55 -7.68
N ALA A 102 9.48 -2.09 -8.00
CA ALA A 102 9.29 -3.49 -8.42
C ALA A 102 9.19 -3.66 -9.96
N GLU A 103 9.40 -2.59 -10.72
CA GLU A 103 9.45 -2.63 -12.19
C GLU A 103 10.89 -2.60 -12.73
N PRO A 104 11.17 -3.07 -13.96
CA PRO A 104 10.23 -3.73 -14.87
C PRO A 104 9.89 -5.17 -14.44
N GLU A 105 8.61 -5.53 -14.46
CA GLU A 105 8.09 -6.90 -14.38
C GLU A 105 7.53 -7.32 -15.77
N MET A 106 7.55 -8.62 -16.09
CA MET A 106 7.05 -9.16 -17.37
C MET A 106 6.02 -10.29 -17.15
N PRO A 107 4.73 -10.07 -17.48
CA PRO A 107 4.11 -8.79 -17.83
C PRO A 107 3.90 -7.91 -16.59
N SER A 108 4.19 -6.61 -16.72
CA SER A 108 4.01 -5.61 -15.66
C SER A 108 2.63 -5.68 -15.03
N TYR A 109 2.55 -5.68 -13.69
CA TYR A 109 1.27 -5.62 -12.99
C TYR A 109 0.43 -4.41 -13.41
N ALA A 110 1.04 -3.22 -13.55
CA ALA A 110 0.34 -2.01 -13.99
C ALA A 110 -0.32 -2.17 -15.36
N SER A 111 0.26 -2.94 -16.28
CA SER A 111 -0.30 -3.19 -17.62
C SER A 111 -1.67 -3.88 -17.59
N ARG A 112 -2.00 -4.58 -16.49
CA ARG A 112 -3.30 -5.22 -16.28
C ARG A 112 -4.36 -4.28 -15.70
N SER A 113 -3.97 -3.08 -15.28
CA SER A 113 -4.86 -2.08 -14.69
C SER A 113 -5.42 -1.13 -15.75
N ALA A 114 -6.63 -0.60 -15.53
CA ALA A 114 -7.25 0.36 -16.46
C ALA A 114 -6.44 1.66 -16.63
N THR A 115 -5.60 2.04 -15.65
CA THR A 115 -4.83 3.28 -15.66
C THR A 115 -3.38 3.10 -16.10
N GLY A 116 -2.87 1.87 -16.16
CA GLY A 116 -1.45 1.60 -16.42
C GLY A 116 -0.50 2.13 -15.34
N GLN A 117 -1.00 2.37 -14.12
CA GLN A 117 -0.32 3.18 -13.10
C GLN A 117 -0.47 2.58 -11.71
N TYR A 118 0.43 2.94 -10.80
CA TYR A 118 0.41 2.52 -9.40
C TYR A 118 -0.08 3.62 -8.47
N ARG A 119 -0.69 3.20 -7.36
CA ARG A 119 -0.93 4.07 -6.19
C ARG A 119 0.26 4.01 -5.25
N THR A 120 0.56 5.11 -4.57
CA THR A 120 1.53 5.10 -3.48
C THR A 120 0.96 4.37 -2.26
N THR A 121 1.71 3.38 -1.74
CA THR A 121 1.30 2.62 -0.56
C THR A 121 1.30 3.50 0.69
N PRO A 122 0.20 3.54 1.48
CA PRO A 122 0.22 4.15 2.82
C PRO A 122 1.23 3.44 3.71
N LEU A 123 2.04 4.19 4.46
CA LEU A 123 3.16 3.62 5.23
C LEU A 123 2.84 3.29 6.69
N ARG A 124 1.68 3.67 7.23
CA ARG A 124 1.37 3.36 8.63
C ARG A 124 1.29 1.87 8.88
N ALA A 125 1.90 1.44 9.97
CA ALA A 125 2.05 0.05 10.37
C ALA A 125 2.71 -0.87 9.33
N LEU A 126 3.55 -0.32 8.43
CA LEU A 126 4.18 -1.12 7.38
C LEU A 126 5.09 -2.23 7.94
N TRP A 127 5.62 -2.06 9.15
CA TRP A 127 6.47 -3.05 9.84
C TRP A 127 5.81 -4.43 10.03
N GLN A 128 4.48 -4.53 9.90
CA GLN A 128 3.75 -5.80 10.04
C GLN A 128 3.72 -6.67 8.78
N HIS A 129 4.09 -6.13 7.62
CA HIS A 129 3.75 -6.78 6.34
C HIS A 129 4.96 -6.99 5.41
N PRO A 130 6.04 -7.66 5.87
CA PRO A 130 6.99 -8.26 4.93
C PRO A 130 6.36 -9.47 4.22
N PRO A 131 6.80 -9.80 2.99
CA PRO A 131 7.70 -9.02 2.15
C PRO A 131 7.02 -7.79 1.52
N TYR A 132 7.84 -6.83 1.09
CA TYR A 132 7.44 -5.53 0.56
C TYR A 132 7.40 -5.51 -0.97
N PHE A 133 6.77 -4.44 -1.49
CA PHE A 133 6.35 -4.27 -2.88
C PHE A 133 5.22 -5.22 -3.30
N HIS A 134 4.62 -4.95 -4.46
CA HIS A 134 3.47 -5.72 -4.94
C HIS A 134 3.84 -7.14 -5.43
N ASP A 135 5.12 -7.35 -5.74
CA ASP A 135 5.70 -8.62 -6.17
C ASP A 135 6.41 -9.37 -5.01
N GLY A 136 6.46 -8.78 -3.82
CA GLY A 136 7.15 -9.36 -2.66
C GLY A 136 8.68 -9.44 -2.80
N SER A 137 9.30 -8.70 -3.71
CA SER A 137 10.72 -8.82 -4.03
C SER A 137 11.69 -8.18 -3.02
N ALA A 138 11.18 -7.54 -1.96
CA ALA A 138 12.00 -7.01 -0.88
C ALA A 138 11.62 -7.65 0.46
N ALA A 139 12.50 -8.46 1.03
CA ALA A 139 12.22 -9.20 2.26
C ALA A 139 12.22 -8.33 3.54
N SER A 140 12.86 -7.15 3.51
CA SER A 140 13.04 -6.27 4.66
C SER A 140 12.91 -4.79 4.29
N LEU A 141 12.73 -3.93 5.29
CA LEU A 141 12.72 -2.48 5.09
C LEU A 141 14.09 -1.94 4.65
N ASP A 142 15.18 -2.58 5.11
CA ASP A 142 16.51 -2.26 4.59
C ASP A 142 16.58 -2.54 3.08
N ALA A 143 16.11 -3.70 2.62
CA ALA A 143 16.05 -4.01 1.19
C ALA A 143 15.19 -3.00 0.39
N VAL A 144 14.13 -2.47 1.00
CA VAL A 144 13.32 -1.38 0.41
C VAL A 144 14.15 -0.11 0.28
N VAL A 145 14.74 0.38 1.38
CA VAL A 145 15.53 1.63 1.40
C VAL A 145 16.70 1.54 0.44
N ARG A 146 17.46 0.44 0.45
CA ARG A 146 18.59 0.21 -0.46
C ARG A 146 18.18 0.16 -1.91
N ARG A 147 16.99 -0.39 -2.22
CA ARG A 147 16.49 -0.39 -3.60
C ARG A 147 16.14 1.02 -4.07
N TYR A 148 15.51 1.83 -3.24
CA TYR A 148 15.23 3.24 -3.54
C TYR A 148 16.54 4.03 -3.72
N ASP A 149 17.50 3.85 -2.81
CA ASP A 149 18.81 4.51 -2.88
C ASP A 149 19.55 4.19 -4.19
N ALA A 150 19.63 2.90 -4.54
CA ALA A 150 20.30 2.46 -5.77
C ALA A 150 19.61 2.98 -7.03
N ARG A 151 18.26 2.95 -7.07
CA ARG A 151 17.51 3.29 -8.29
C ARG A 151 17.34 4.79 -8.51
N LEU A 152 17.27 5.57 -7.43
CA LEU A 152 17.16 7.03 -7.49
C LEU A 152 18.50 7.74 -7.33
N GLY A 153 19.58 7.02 -6.99
CA GLY A 153 20.90 7.60 -6.78
C GLY A 153 20.94 8.56 -5.60
N LEU A 154 20.30 8.20 -4.47
CA LEU A 154 20.17 9.09 -3.31
C LEU A 154 21.49 9.28 -2.54
N GLN A 155 22.45 8.38 -2.75
CA GLN A 155 23.77 8.39 -2.12
C GLN A 155 23.67 8.40 -0.59
N LEU A 156 22.83 7.51 -0.06
CA LEU A 156 22.70 7.33 1.37
C LEU A 156 23.92 6.62 1.94
N THR A 157 24.41 7.11 3.09
CA THR A 157 25.35 6.33 3.90
C THR A 157 24.63 5.16 4.58
N ASP A 158 25.39 4.21 5.12
CA ASP A 158 24.80 3.09 5.87
C ASP A 158 24.03 3.56 7.11
N ASP A 159 24.54 4.60 7.79
CA ASP A 159 23.86 5.21 8.93
C ASP A 159 22.55 5.90 8.50
N GLU A 160 22.54 6.63 7.39
CA GLU A 160 21.33 7.28 6.87
C GLU A 160 20.27 6.25 6.44
N ALA A 161 20.69 5.15 5.82
CA ALA A 161 19.79 4.05 5.48
C ALA A 161 19.22 3.39 6.75
N GLY A 162 20.05 3.15 7.76
CA GLY A 162 19.64 2.62 9.07
C GLY A 162 18.64 3.54 9.78
N ASP A 163 18.87 4.85 9.75
CA ASP A 163 17.97 5.86 10.31
C ASP A 163 16.61 5.86 9.59
N LEU A 164 16.58 5.78 8.26
CA LEU A 164 15.34 5.62 7.49
C LEU A 164 14.60 4.33 7.85
N VAL A 165 15.31 3.22 8.00
CA VAL A 165 14.70 1.94 8.43
C VAL A 165 14.10 2.07 9.84
N ALA A 166 14.79 2.73 10.78
CA ALA A 166 14.25 2.99 12.11
C ALA A 166 12.99 3.86 12.05
N TYR A 167 12.97 4.90 11.20
CA TYR A 167 11.79 5.72 10.98
C TYR A 167 10.63 4.89 10.41
N LEU A 168 10.86 4.09 9.37
CA LEU A 168 9.83 3.22 8.79
C LEU A 168 9.28 2.21 9.81
N ASN A 169 10.12 1.64 10.67
CA ASN A 169 9.65 0.76 11.76
C ASN A 169 8.83 1.49 12.83
N SER A 170 8.91 2.81 12.92
CA SER A 170 8.16 3.62 13.88
C SER A 170 6.73 4.00 13.42
N LEU A 171 6.39 3.74 12.15
CA LEU A 171 5.13 4.14 11.49
C LEU A 171 4.00 3.15 11.69
#